data_AF-A0A099EUN8-F1
#
_entry.id   AF-A0A099EUN8-F1
#
_cell.length_a   1.000
_cell.length_b   1.000
_cell.length_c   1.000
_cell.angle_alpha   90.00
_cell.angle_beta   90.00
_cell.angle_gamma   90.00
#
_symmetry.space_group_name_H-M   'P 1'
#
loop_
_entity.id
_entity.type
_entity.pdbx_description
1 polymer ?
#
loop_
_entity_poly.entity_id
_entity_poly.type
_entity_poly.pdbx_seq_one_letter_code
_entity_poly.pdbx_strand_id
1 'polypeptide(L)'
;MAFADDAKDAFGWRTVYSGPEQPYGDLLWPVAGMGQGFIDVKSLEWFNFLQAIAGTKDAAPNFRDGLQIERIADAIMKSGQTRVWEKVSQQTA
;
A
#
# COMPACT_ATOMS: atom_id res chain seq x y z
N MET A 1 -9.45 15.11 -1.70
CA MET A 1 -9.91 13.74 -1.38
C MET A 1 -10.87 13.87 -0.22
N ALA A 2 -12.13 13.47 -0.42
CA ALA A 2 -13.13 13.36 0.64
C ALA A 2 -13.38 11.87 0.87
N PHE A 3 -13.07 11.37 2.05
CA PHE A 3 -13.39 10.01 2.46
C PHE A 3 -14.84 9.96 2.97
N ALA A 4 -15.44 8.77 2.96
CA ALA A 4 -16.85 8.59 3.34
C ALA A 4 -17.14 8.98 4.80
N ASP A 5 -16.11 9.04 5.63
CA ASP A 5 -16.11 9.33 7.06
C ASP A 5 -15.53 10.72 7.41
N ASP A 6 -15.16 11.55 6.41
CA ASP A 6 -14.77 12.93 6.66
C ASP A 6 -15.92 13.75 7.29
N ALA A 7 -15.58 14.72 8.14
CA ALA A 7 -16.57 15.63 8.74
C ALA A 7 -17.37 16.40 7.67
N LYS A 8 -18.66 16.68 7.94
CA LYS A 8 -19.59 17.29 6.96
C LYS A 8 -19.18 18.67 6.45
N ASP A 9 -18.39 19.40 7.22
CA ASP A 9 -17.83 20.71 6.89
C ASP A 9 -16.45 20.64 6.21
N ALA A 10 -15.83 19.45 6.15
CA ALA A 10 -14.56 19.20 5.47
C ALA A 10 -14.73 18.79 3.99
N PHE A 11 -15.97 18.75 3.48
CA PHE A 11 -16.26 18.42 2.08
C PHE A 11 -15.80 19.55 1.15
N GLY A 12 -14.81 19.26 0.29
CA GLY A 12 -14.31 20.21 -0.71
C GLY A 12 -12.95 19.83 -1.30
N TRP A 13 -12.43 20.69 -2.18
CA TRP A 13 -11.06 20.57 -2.68
C TRP A 13 -10.07 20.99 -1.58
N ARG A 14 -9.13 20.11 -1.28
CA ARG A 14 -8.00 20.38 -0.36
C ARG A 14 -6.71 19.86 -0.95
N THR A 15 -5.64 20.63 -0.77
CA THR A 15 -4.27 20.16 -0.99
C THR A 15 -3.79 19.52 0.31
N VAL A 16 -3.44 18.24 0.25
CA VAL A 16 -2.86 17.50 1.38
C VAL A 16 -1.42 17.19 0.99
N TYR A 17 -0.46 17.75 1.73
CA TYR A 17 0.94 17.45 1.53
C TYR A 17 1.31 16.16 2.28
N SER A 18 2.07 15.29 1.65
CA SER A 18 2.78 14.22 2.35
C SER A 18 3.77 14.85 3.34
N GLY A 19 3.85 14.29 4.54
CA GLY A 19 4.67 14.84 5.63
C GLY A 19 4.66 13.95 6.87
N PRO A 20 5.18 14.43 8.01
CA PRO A 20 5.42 13.64 9.23
C PRO A 20 4.21 12.87 9.77
N GLU A 21 3.01 13.41 9.59
CA GLU A 21 1.76 12.83 10.11
C GLU A 21 1.24 11.63 9.28
N GLN A 22 1.86 11.33 8.15
CA GLN A 22 1.53 10.15 7.33
C GLN A 22 2.35 8.93 7.79
N PRO A 23 1.92 7.69 7.50
CA PRO A 23 2.70 6.50 7.84
C PRO A 23 4.15 6.59 7.34
N TYR A 24 5.11 6.37 8.24
CA TYR A 24 6.56 6.53 8.03
C TYR A 24 7.03 7.94 7.66
N GLY A 25 6.15 8.94 7.69
CA GLY A 25 6.49 10.31 7.33
C GLY A 25 7.52 10.92 8.29
N ASP A 26 7.40 10.59 9.57
CA ASP A 26 8.33 10.95 10.65
C ASP A 26 9.74 10.39 10.45
N LEU A 27 9.89 9.31 9.68
CA LEU A 27 11.18 8.68 9.37
C LEU A 27 11.87 9.28 8.14
N LEU A 28 11.18 10.12 7.36
CA LEU A 28 11.69 10.66 6.09
C LEU A 28 11.98 12.17 6.19
N TRP A 29 10.98 13.01 5.97
CA TRP A 29 11.14 14.46 5.88
C TRP A 29 10.41 15.15 7.03
N PRO A 30 11.09 16.00 7.82
CA PRO A 30 10.46 16.70 8.94
C PRO A 30 9.52 17.84 8.50
N VAL A 31 9.45 18.15 7.20
CA VAL A 31 8.63 19.22 6.62
C VAL A 31 7.73 18.65 5.54
N ALA A 32 6.45 19.00 5.59
CA ALA A 32 5.46 18.56 4.62
C ALA A 32 5.71 19.18 3.23
N GLY A 33 5.43 18.42 2.18
CA GLY A 33 5.54 18.86 0.79
C GLY A 33 6.92 18.63 0.16
N MET A 34 7.87 18.06 0.90
CA MET A 34 9.08 17.49 0.32
C MET A 34 8.73 16.17 -0.40
N GLY A 35 9.09 16.09 -1.67
CA GLY A 35 8.81 14.92 -2.50
C GLY A 35 9.52 13.66 -1.98
N GLN A 36 8.86 12.51 -2.11
CA GLN A 36 9.44 11.20 -1.84
C GLN A 36 9.70 10.51 -3.18
N GLY A 37 10.90 9.97 -3.33
CA GLY A 37 11.33 9.24 -4.50
C GLY A 37 11.27 7.72 -4.31
N PHE A 38 11.63 7.00 -5.38
CA PHE A 38 11.73 5.55 -5.37
C PHE A 38 12.65 5.01 -4.26
N ILE A 39 13.78 5.70 -4.01
CA ILE A 39 14.76 5.29 -2.99
C ILE A 39 14.18 5.38 -1.58
N ASP A 40 13.35 6.39 -1.30
CA ASP A 40 12.71 6.55 0.01
C ASP A 40 11.76 5.38 0.28
N VAL A 41 10.93 5.03 -0.70
CA VAL A 41 10.01 3.89 -0.62
C VAL A 41 10.78 2.57 -0.44
N LYS A 42 11.87 2.36 -1.19
CA LYS A 42 12.69 1.15 -1.02
C LYS A 42 13.41 1.09 0.31
N SER A 43 13.82 2.23 0.87
CA SER A 43 14.42 2.28 2.20
C SER A 43 13.41 1.87 3.28
N LEU A 44 12.15 2.30 3.15
CA LEU A 44 11.07 1.88 4.05
C LEU A 44 10.71 0.40 3.91
N GLU A 45 10.76 -0.17 2.70
CA GLU A 45 10.59 -1.61 2.50
C GLU A 45 11.67 -2.41 3.25
N TRP A 46 12.94 -2.01 3.13
CA TRP A 46 14.05 -2.62 3.87
C TRP A 46 13.89 -2.48 5.39
N PHE A 47 13.50 -1.29 5.86
CA PHE A 47 13.22 -1.06 7.27
C PHE A 47 12.17 -2.06 7.79
N ASN A 48 11.04 -2.22 7.11
CA ASN A 48 10.00 -3.16 7.51
C ASN A 48 10.48 -4.62 7.46
N PHE A 49 11.27 -4.99 6.46
CA PHE A 49 11.84 -6.33 6.35
C PHE A 49 12.78 -6.65 7.52
N LEU A 50 13.65 -5.72 7.90
CA LEU A 50 14.55 -5.88 9.04
C LEU A 50 13.80 -5.95 10.37
N GLN A 51 12.76 -5.12 10.54
CA GLN A 51 11.87 -5.17 11.72
C GLN A 51 11.17 -6.54 11.86
N ALA A 52 10.84 -7.18 10.73
CA ALA A 52 10.27 -8.53 10.71
C ALA A 52 11.29 -9.61 11.07
N ILE A 53 12.53 -9.51 10.57
CA ILE A 53 13.61 -10.42 10.98
C ILE A 53 13.89 -10.29 12.48
N ALA A 54 13.86 -9.08 13.02
CA ALA A 54 14.03 -8.81 14.44
C ALA A 54 12.84 -9.27 15.31
N GLY A 55 11.73 -9.70 14.70
CA GLY A 55 10.53 -10.17 15.41
C GLY A 55 9.71 -9.05 16.07
N THR A 56 9.96 -7.79 15.71
CA THR A 56 9.24 -6.62 16.28
C THR A 56 7.90 -6.34 15.60
N LYS A 57 7.72 -6.84 14.38
CA LYS A 57 6.52 -6.64 13.56
C LYS A 57 6.38 -7.80 12.58
N ASP A 58 5.16 -8.19 12.23
CA ASP A 58 4.95 -9.20 11.19
C ASP A 58 5.39 -8.68 9.81
N ALA A 59 5.94 -9.58 9.00
CA ALA A 59 6.29 -9.26 7.62
C ALA A 59 5.03 -9.01 6.78
N ALA A 60 4.98 -7.85 6.11
CA ALA A 60 3.96 -7.51 5.15
C ALA A 60 4.56 -6.68 4.00
N PRO A 61 4.26 -7.01 2.72
CA PRO A 61 3.59 -8.24 2.31
C PRO A 61 4.46 -9.48 2.57
N ASN A 62 3.84 -10.62 2.88
CA ASN A 62 4.49 -11.92 2.99
C ASN A 62 4.10 -12.84 1.82
N PHE A 63 4.52 -14.10 1.85
CA PHE A 63 4.25 -15.04 0.77
C PHE A 63 2.77 -15.38 0.58
N ARG A 64 1.94 -15.26 1.63
CA ARG A 64 0.49 -15.44 1.47
C ARG A 64 -0.11 -14.31 0.64
N ASP A 65 0.30 -13.07 0.92
CA ASP A 65 -0.08 -11.89 0.13
C ASP A 65 0.41 -12.03 -1.32
N GLY A 66 1.67 -12.46 -1.50
CA GLY A 66 2.25 -12.74 -2.81
C GLY A 66 1.46 -13.77 -3.61
N LEU A 67 1.07 -14.89 -2.98
CA LEU A 67 0.22 -15.90 -3.63
C LEU A 67 -1.14 -15.33 -4.06
N GLN A 68 -1.74 -14.44 -3.26
CA GLN A 68 -2.99 -13.81 -3.62
C GLN A 68 -2.83 -12.86 -4.81
N ILE A 69 -1.72 -12.12 -4.88
CA ILE A 69 -1.38 -11.25 -6.01
C ILE A 69 -1.19 -12.09 -7.28
N GLU A 70 -0.44 -13.19 -7.23
CA GLU A 70 -0.22 -14.07 -8.38
C GLU A 70 -1.53 -14.67 -8.91
N ARG A 71 -2.44 -15.11 -8.02
CA ARG A 71 -3.77 -15.58 -8.44
C ARG A 71 -4.57 -14.53 -9.20
N ILE A 72 -4.43 -13.25 -8.82
CA ILE A 72 -5.08 -12.14 -9.51
C ILE A 72 -4.40 -11.92 -10.88
N ALA A 73 -3.07 -11.92 -10.92
CA ALA A 73 -2.31 -11.78 -12.16
C ALA A 73 -2.67 -12.88 -13.19
N ASP A 74 -2.74 -14.13 -12.74
CA ASP A 74 -3.17 -15.27 -13.56
C ASP A 74 -4.60 -15.08 -14.10
N ALA A 75 -5.53 -14.64 -13.25
CA ALA A 75 -6.90 -14.39 -13.66
C ALA A 75 -7.01 -13.25 -14.69
N ILE A 76 -6.20 -12.20 -14.57
CA ILE A 76 -6.12 -11.10 -15.56
C ILE A 76 -5.66 -11.67 -16.91
N MET A 77 -4.59 -12.47 -16.92
CA MET A 77 -4.06 -13.07 -18.14
C MET A 77 -5.10 -13.97 -18.82
N LYS A 78 -5.78 -14.82 -18.04
CA LYS A 78 -6.82 -15.72 -18.55
C LYS A 78 -8.05 -14.97 -19.06
N SER A 79 -8.51 -13.94 -18.35
CA SER A 79 -9.62 -13.09 -18.78
C SER A 79 -9.29 -12.36 -20.09
N GLY A 80 -8.06 -11.86 -20.25
CA GLY A 80 -7.60 -11.21 -21.48
C GLY A 80 -7.69 -12.11 -22.72
N GLN A 81 -7.40 -13.40 -22.56
CA GLN A 81 -7.50 -14.39 -23.64
C GLN A 81 -8.94 -14.83 -23.92
N THR A 82 -9.70 -15.12 -22.87
CA THR A 82 -11.05 -15.71 -22.96
C THR A 82 -12.16 -14.69 -23.16
N ARG A 83 -11.89 -13.41 -22.88
CA ARG A 83 -12.85 -12.29 -22.88
C ARG A 83 -14.03 -12.51 -21.94
N VAL A 84 -13.87 -13.30 -20.89
CA VAL A 84 -14.88 -13.51 -19.84
C VAL A 84 -14.32 -13.14 -18.47
N TRP A 85 -15.22 -12.91 -17.52
CA TRP A 85 -14.86 -12.70 -16.11
C TRP A 85 -14.33 -13.97 -15.47
N GLU A 86 -13.21 -13.86 -14.74
CA GLU A 86 -12.60 -14.95 -13.99
C GLU A 86 -12.91 -14.81 -12.50
N LYS A 87 -13.27 -15.93 -11.85
CA LYS A 87 -13.43 -15.98 -10.40
C LYS A 87 -12.05 -16.15 -9.75
N VAL A 88 -11.67 -15.22 -8.88
CA VAL A 88 -10.43 -15.32 -8.11
C VAL A 88 -10.75 -15.90 -6.73
N SER A 89 -10.06 -16.97 -6.36
CA SER A 89 -10.16 -17.51 -5.00
C SER A 89 -9.47 -16.54 -4.03
N GLN A 90 -10.21 -16.05 -3.03
CA GLN A 90 -9.65 -15.23 -1.96
C GLN A 90 -9.07 -16.12 -0.86
N GLN A 91 -7.93 -15.72 -0.29
CA GLN A 91 -7.48 -16.30 0.98
C GLN A 91 -8.46 -15.92 2.09
N THR A 92 -8.83 -16.91 2.89
CA THR A 92 -9.54 -16.70 4.16
C THR A 92 -8.53 -16.29 5.22
N ALA A 93 -8.91 -15.32 6.06
CA ALA A 93 -8.10 -14.79 7.14
C ALA A 93 -7.74 -15.86 8.19
#